data_AF-A0A1L9UH35-F1
#
_entry.id   AF-A0A1L9UH35-F1
#
_cell.length_a   1.000
_cell.length_b   1.000
_cell.length_c   1.000
_cell.angle_alpha   90.00
_cell.angle_beta   90.00
_cell.angle_gamma   90.00
#
_symmetry.space_group_name_H-M   'P 1'
#
loop_
_entity.id
_entity.type
_entity.pdbx_description
1 polymer ?
#
loop_
_entity_poly.entity_id
_entity_poly.type
_entity_poly.pdbx_seq_one_letter_code
_entity_poly.pdbx_strand_id
1 'polypeptide(L)'
;MLKEARRAQTRLSNIQYHQSKAESLPFIAHKTVDLVIACQAAHWFDPEPLWTEMARIVRPGGTVAFWNWGHYVVSGYPKANRALRQFASEDLAPYWPQPGKSVFDDWMYPVECRDLDNWTDLTRLVSVPADELYVSGTPEAIPMRSSQTLGSLEALLRTWSAVHEWRKAHPEALSVKEGGPGDIVDTLMRNMIESEGEWRALVTSGGDWRDIVLDLEMRSILLMARRK
;
A
#
# COMPACT_ATOMS: atom_id res chain seq x y z
N MET A 1 14.03 6.25 -7.70
CA MET A 1 12.88 7.02 -7.19
C MET A 1 13.04 8.53 -7.38
N LEU A 2 13.96 9.23 -6.70
CA LEU A 2 14.06 10.71 -6.79
C LEU A 2 14.29 11.27 -8.21
N LYS A 3 15.08 10.55 -9.03
CA LYS A 3 15.26 10.91 -10.44
C LYS A 3 13.95 10.89 -11.22
N GLU A 4 13.12 9.87 -10.99
CA GLU A 4 11.80 9.75 -11.63
C GLU A 4 10.81 10.77 -11.06
N ALA A 5 10.85 11.05 -9.76
CA ALA A 5 10.03 12.11 -9.15
C ALA A 5 10.32 13.49 -9.77
N ARG A 6 11.60 13.81 -9.97
CA ARG A 6 12.02 15.06 -10.64
C ARG A 6 11.60 15.10 -12.12
N ARG A 7 11.63 13.96 -12.81
CA ARG A 7 11.17 13.85 -14.21
C ARG A 7 9.66 14.01 -14.32
N ALA A 8 8.91 13.46 -13.38
CA ALA A 8 7.45 13.54 -13.31
C ALA A 8 6.94 14.90 -12.79
N GLN A 9 7.82 15.81 -12.36
CA GLN A 9 7.42 17.10 -11.81
C GLN A 9 6.71 17.95 -12.87
N THR A 10 5.40 18.04 -12.72
CA THR A 10 4.50 18.79 -13.62
C THR A 10 4.42 20.24 -13.15
N ARG A 11 5.39 21.08 -13.54
CA ARG A 11 5.33 22.57 -13.47
C ARG A 11 5.14 23.23 -12.09
N LEU A 12 5.01 22.50 -10.99
CA LEU A 12 4.84 23.06 -9.65
C LEU A 12 6.21 23.50 -9.08
N SER A 13 6.36 24.80 -8.83
CA SER A 13 7.61 25.40 -8.33
C SER A 13 7.80 25.28 -6.81
N ASN A 14 6.75 24.91 -6.07
CA ASN A 14 6.73 24.80 -4.62
C ASN A 14 7.02 23.39 -4.09
N ILE A 15 7.52 22.48 -4.93
CA ILE A 15 7.87 21.10 -4.55
C ILE A 15 9.38 20.93 -4.57
N GLN A 16 9.93 20.45 -3.46
CA GLN A 16 11.35 20.12 -3.31
C GLN A 16 11.51 18.65 -2.94
N TYR A 17 12.51 17.98 -3.52
CA TYR A 17 12.78 16.56 -3.29
C TYR A 17 14.15 16.36 -2.65
N HIS A 18 14.16 15.77 -1.46
CA HIS A 18 15.36 15.48 -0.68
C HIS A 18 15.54 13.97 -0.50
N GLN A 19 16.80 13.52 -0.53
CA GLN A 19 17.15 12.16 -0.14
C GLN A 19 17.43 12.14 1.35
N SER A 20 16.58 11.48 2.12
CA SER A 20 16.80 11.30 3.56
C SER A 20 16.02 10.13 4.11
N LYS A 21 16.39 9.73 5.31
CA LYS A 21 15.58 8.89 6.19
C LYS A 21 14.45 9.73 6.81
N ALA A 22 13.34 9.11 7.20
CA ALA A 22 12.23 9.81 7.86
C ALA A 22 12.60 10.25 9.28
N GLU A 23 13.53 9.52 9.89
CA GLU A 23 14.06 9.68 11.24
C GLU A 23 15.11 10.79 11.34
N SER A 24 15.52 11.40 10.22
CA SER A 24 16.50 12.50 10.21
C SER A 24 16.31 13.39 9.00
N LEU A 25 15.88 14.63 9.24
CA LEU A 25 15.49 15.61 8.23
C LEU A 25 16.25 16.93 8.46
N PRO A 26 17.60 16.93 8.35
CA PRO A 26 18.44 18.07 8.75
C PRO A 26 18.22 19.35 7.92
N PHE A 27 17.58 19.23 6.75
CA PHE A 27 17.21 20.36 5.89
C PHE A 27 15.91 21.05 6.33
N ILE A 28 15.21 20.53 7.34
CA ILE A 28 14.01 21.13 7.91
C ILE A 28 14.36 21.79 9.25
N ALA A 29 14.01 23.06 9.37
CA ALA A 29 14.17 23.82 10.60
C ALA A 29 13.24 23.33 11.72
N HIS A 30 13.57 23.70 12.95
CA HIS A 30 12.77 23.29 14.11
C HIS A 30 11.41 23.97 14.08
N LYS A 31 10.35 23.21 14.34
CA LYS A 31 8.97 23.72 14.50
C LYS A 31 8.49 24.58 13.32
N THR A 32 8.80 24.17 12.10
CA THR A 32 8.38 24.88 10.87
C THR A 32 7.39 24.09 10.00
N VAL A 33 7.11 22.84 10.35
CA VAL A 33 6.22 21.96 9.55
C VAL A 33 4.82 21.95 10.12
N ASP A 34 3.84 22.19 9.25
CA ASP A 34 2.42 22.25 9.61
C ASP A 34 1.77 20.86 9.56
N LEU A 35 2.17 20.06 8.58
CA LEU A 35 1.67 18.71 8.33
C LEU A 35 2.82 17.82 7.84
N VAL A 36 2.98 16.67 8.48
CA VAL A 36 3.76 15.55 7.94
C VAL A 36 2.79 14.46 7.52
N ILE A 37 2.97 13.94 6.30
CA ILE A 37 2.22 12.79 5.83
C ILE A 37 3.17 11.70 5.32
N ALA A 38 2.95 10.47 5.76
CA ALA A 38 3.60 9.29 5.20
C ALA A 38 2.53 8.36 4.61
N CYS A 39 2.51 8.24 3.28
CA CYS A 39 1.61 7.34 2.57
C CYS A 39 2.39 6.10 2.11
N GLN A 40 2.01 4.91 2.55
CA GLN A 40 2.68 3.64 2.22
C GLN A 40 4.15 3.52 2.65
N ALA A 41 4.57 4.25 3.68
CA ALA A 41 5.96 4.22 4.13
C ALA A 41 6.13 3.94 5.63
N ALA A 42 5.16 4.29 6.48
CA ALA A 42 5.39 4.31 7.93
C ALA A 42 5.70 2.94 8.54
N HIS A 43 5.27 1.84 7.91
CA HIS A 43 5.60 0.48 8.35
C HIS A 43 7.09 0.14 8.23
N TRP A 44 7.89 0.95 7.53
CA TRP A 44 9.35 0.80 7.43
C TRP A 44 10.14 1.64 8.43
N PHE A 45 9.48 2.55 9.15
CA PHE A 45 10.18 3.50 10.01
C PHE A 45 10.56 2.88 11.34
N ASP A 46 11.64 3.40 11.93
CA ASP A 46 11.98 3.16 13.32
C ASP A 46 11.23 4.16 14.22
N PRO A 47 10.24 3.70 15.03
CA PRO A 47 9.30 4.60 15.71
C PRO A 47 9.95 5.57 16.69
N GLU A 48 10.95 5.15 17.45
CA GLU A 48 11.55 5.99 18.51
C GLU A 48 12.28 7.23 17.94
N PRO A 49 13.27 7.08 17.04
CA PRO A 49 13.91 8.22 16.41
C PRO A 49 12.96 8.97 15.46
N LEU A 50 11.99 8.30 14.84
CA LEU A 50 10.95 8.95 14.04
C LEU A 50 10.16 9.97 14.85
N TRP A 51 9.56 9.57 15.98
CA TRP A 51 8.71 10.48 16.77
C TRP A 51 9.53 11.60 17.41
N THR A 52 10.79 11.35 17.76
CA THR A 52 11.75 12.39 18.18
C THR A 52 11.94 13.43 17.08
N GLU A 53 12.17 12.98 15.84
CA GLU A 53 12.37 13.88 14.71
C GLU A 53 11.09 14.63 14.33
N MET A 54 9.92 13.96 14.38
CA MET A 54 8.63 14.61 14.16
C MET A 54 8.40 15.72 15.20
N ALA A 55 8.73 15.48 16.47
CA ALA A 55 8.57 16.48 17.54
C ALA A 55 9.52 17.68 17.36
N ARG A 56 10.67 17.47 16.71
CA ARG A 56 11.64 18.52 16.35
C ARG A 56 11.10 19.42 15.24
N ILE A 57 10.55 18.85 14.16
CA ILE A 57 10.21 19.60 12.95
C ILE A 57 8.78 20.16 12.95
N VAL A 58 7.83 19.49 13.60
CA VAL A 58 6.42 19.89 13.58
C VAL A 58 6.20 21.03 14.56
N ARG A 59 5.52 22.09 14.10
CA ARG A 59 5.19 23.26 14.94
C ARG A 59 4.07 22.92 15.93
N PRO A 60 3.95 23.63 17.08
CA PRO A 60 2.79 23.50 17.97
C PRO A 60 1.47 23.63 17.19
N GLY A 61 0.55 22.71 17.45
CA GLY A 61 -0.74 22.62 16.75
C GLY A 61 -0.70 21.95 15.36
N GLY A 62 0.49 21.63 14.82
CA GLY A 62 0.65 20.87 13.57
C GLY A 62 0.37 19.37 13.73
N THR A 63 0.31 18.64 12.61
CA THR A 63 -0.17 17.24 12.59
C THR A 63 0.83 16.31 11.92
N VAL A 64 0.94 15.09 12.44
CA VAL A 64 1.56 13.94 11.76
C VAL A 64 0.45 12.98 11.38
N ALA A 65 0.47 12.49 10.13
CA ALA A 65 -0.51 11.56 9.59
C ALA A 65 0.20 10.40 8.84
N PHE A 66 0.04 9.18 9.32
CA PHE A 66 0.57 7.97 8.66
C PHE A 66 -0.59 7.19 8.06
N TRP A 67 -0.64 7.10 6.74
CA TRP A 67 -1.67 6.38 6.00
C TRP A 67 -1.08 5.18 5.28
N ASN A 68 -1.48 3.99 5.70
CA ASN A 68 -1.04 2.73 5.13
C ASN A 68 -2.21 1.89 4.66
N TRP A 69 -1.97 1.07 3.65
CA TRP A 69 -3.00 0.22 3.09
C TRP A 69 -2.49 -1.08 2.48
N GLY A 70 -3.41 -1.99 2.21
CA GLY A 70 -3.14 -3.29 1.63
C GLY A 70 -4.42 -4.10 1.58
N HIS A 71 -4.29 -5.43 1.46
CA HIS A 71 -5.42 -6.36 1.46
C HIS A 71 -6.51 -5.92 0.48
N TYR A 72 -6.15 -6.04 -0.80
CA TYR A 72 -7.02 -5.66 -1.91
C TYR A 72 -8.15 -6.68 -2.06
N VAL A 73 -9.36 -6.17 -2.22
CA VAL A 73 -10.59 -6.95 -2.42
C VAL A 73 -11.26 -6.41 -3.68
N VAL A 74 -11.57 -7.31 -4.61
CA VAL A 74 -12.37 -7.03 -5.79
C VAL A 74 -13.85 -7.16 -5.44
N SER A 75 -14.58 -6.05 -5.46
CA SER A 75 -15.98 -5.99 -5.05
C SER A 75 -16.86 -6.88 -5.92
N GLY A 76 -17.62 -7.79 -5.30
CA GLY A 76 -18.55 -8.69 -6.00
C GLY A 76 -17.91 -9.96 -6.58
N TYR A 77 -16.60 -10.16 -6.43
CA TYR A 77 -15.86 -11.29 -7.03
C TYR A 77 -15.19 -12.18 -5.98
N PRO A 78 -15.96 -12.93 -5.17
CA PRO A 78 -15.41 -13.71 -4.06
C PRO A 78 -14.51 -14.86 -4.49
N LYS A 79 -14.58 -15.36 -5.74
CA LYS A 79 -13.70 -16.44 -6.20
C LYS A 79 -12.37 -15.88 -6.67
N ALA A 80 -12.38 -14.75 -7.37
CA ALA A 80 -11.18 -13.99 -7.69
C ALA A 80 -10.45 -13.52 -6.41
N ASN A 81 -11.19 -13.08 -5.39
CA ASN A 81 -10.62 -12.71 -4.09
C ASN A 81 -9.92 -13.88 -3.37
N ARG A 82 -10.42 -15.12 -3.53
CA ARG A 82 -9.71 -16.29 -3.01
C ARG A 82 -8.37 -16.50 -3.72
N ALA A 83 -8.33 -16.39 -5.04
CA ALA A 83 -7.08 -16.50 -5.79
C ALA A 83 -6.09 -15.38 -5.40
N LEU A 84 -6.57 -14.14 -5.24
CA LEU A 84 -5.74 -13.02 -4.81
C LEU A 84 -5.21 -13.20 -3.37
N ARG A 85 -6.03 -13.75 -2.47
CA ARG A 85 -5.64 -14.04 -1.08
C ARG A 85 -4.59 -15.15 -1.00
N GLN A 86 -4.77 -16.23 -1.78
CA GLN A 86 -3.79 -17.30 -1.93
C GLN A 86 -2.44 -16.74 -2.39
N PHE A 87 -2.45 -15.97 -3.48
CA PHE A 87 -1.25 -15.34 -4.02
C PHE A 87 -0.54 -14.47 -2.98
N ALA A 88 -1.27 -13.59 -2.30
CA ALA A 88 -0.68 -12.67 -1.35
C ALA A 88 -0.21 -13.33 -0.04
N SER A 89 -0.96 -14.32 0.47
CA SER A 89 -0.78 -14.84 1.84
C SER A 89 -0.04 -16.17 1.88
N GLU A 90 0.04 -16.89 0.77
CA GLU A 90 0.68 -18.20 0.69
C GLU A 90 1.81 -18.16 -0.32
N ASP A 91 1.52 -17.88 -1.60
CA ASP A 91 2.52 -17.97 -2.67
C ASP A 91 3.64 -16.92 -2.50
N LEU A 92 3.29 -15.72 -2.04
CA LEU A 92 4.23 -14.64 -1.73
C LEU A 92 4.71 -14.61 -0.28
N ALA A 93 4.24 -15.50 0.60
CA ALA A 93 4.55 -15.47 2.03
C ALA A 93 6.06 -15.36 2.34
N PRO A 94 6.96 -16.11 1.67
CA PRO A 94 8.40 -16.04 1.93
C PRO A 94 9.09 -14.77 1.39
N TYR A 95 8.42 -14.03 0.51
CA TYR A 95 9.01 -12.94 -0.27
C TYR A 95 8.63 -11.55 0.26
N TRP A 96 7.67 -11.48 1.20
CA TRP A 96 7.34 -10.22 1.85
C TRP A 96 8.51 -9.69 2.66
N PRO A 97 9.04 -8.49 2.35
CA PRO A 97 10.13 -7.95 3.13
C PRO A 97 9.69 -7.60 4.56
N GLN A 98 10.56 -7.88 5.52
CA GLN A 98 10.35 -7.64 6.94
C GLN A 98 11.26 -6.51 7.46
N PRO A 99 10.88 -5.79 8.53
CA PRO A 99 9.70 -6.00 9.39
C PRO A 99 8.41 -5.35 8.85
N GLY A 100 8.48 -4.62 7.73
CA GLY A 100 7.37 -3.79 7.27
C GLY A 100 6.06 -4.55 7.05
N LYS A 101 6.11 -5.78 6.53
CA LYS A 101 4.91 -6.62 6.43
C LYS A 101 4.31 -6.94 7.80
N SER A 102 5.14 -7.37 8.77
CA SER A 102 4.65 -7.66 10.13
C SER A 102 4.05 -6.43 10.83
N VAL A 103 4.62 -5.23 10.63
CA VAL A 103 4.08 -4.00 11.20
C VAL A 103 2.70 -3.67 10.62
N PHE A 104 2.52 -3.86 9.31
CA PHE A 104 1.21 -3.66 8.68
C PHE A 104 0.18 -4.72 9.10
N ASP A 105 0.60 -5.99 9.24
CA ASP A 105 -0.25 -7.07 9.72
C ASP A 105 -0.65 -6.90 11.19
N ASP A 106 0.25 -6.34 12.01
CA ASP A 106 -0.03 -5.90 13.38
C ASP A 106 -0.70 -4.52 13.42
N TRP A 107 -1.52 -4.23 12.41
CA TRP A 107 -2.39 -3.05 12.35
C TRP A 107 -1.69 -1.70 12.58
N MET A 108 -0.40 -1.60 12.24
CA MET A 108 0.44 -0.42 12.45
C MET A 108 0.67 -0.03 13.92
N TYR A 109 0.26 -0.86 14.90
CA TYR A 109 0.49 -0.59 16.33
C TYR A 109 1.96 -0.34 16.68
N PRO A 110 2.96 -1.03 16.08
CA PRO A 110 4.36 -0.78 16.40
C PRO A 110 4.85 0.64 16.12
N VAL A 111 4.19 1.38 15.23
CA VAL A 111 4.63 2.73 14.81
C VAL A 111 3.77 3.87 15.34
N GLU A 112 2.74 3.56 16.13
CA GLU A 112 1.90 4.56 16.80
C GLU A 112 2.72 5.45 17.76
N CYS A 113 2.28 6.70 17.92
CA CYS A 113 2.92 7.64 18.85
C CYS A 113 2.75 7.19 20.29
N ARG A 114 3.86 7.13 21.04
CA ARG A 114 3.86 6.85 22.49
C ARG A 114 4.35 8.03 23.33
N ASP A 115 4.79 9.11 22.69
CA ASP A 115 5.27 10.32 23.36
C ASP A 115 4.10 11.27 23.67
N LEU A 116 3.44 11.02 24.80
CA LEU A 116 2.32 11.83 25.24
C LEU A 116 2.75 13.18 25.81
N ASP A 117 4.04 13.46 25.99
CA ASP A 117 4.52 14.76 26.46
C ASP A 117 4.53 15.79 25.33
N ASN A 118 4.83 15.35 24.09
CA ASN A 118 4.83 16.22 22.92
C ASN A 118 3.56 16.12 22.06
N TRP A 119 2.77 15.06 22.18
CA TRP A 119 1.64 14.79 21.30
C TRP A 119 0.31 14.67 22.04
N THR A 120 -0.77 15.08 21.36
CA THR A 120 -2.17 15.00 21.81
C THR A 120 -3.05 14.56 20.63
N ASP A 121 -4.35 14.38 20.88
CA ASP A 121 -5.37 14.09 19.86
C ASP A 121 -5.02 12.87 19.00
N LEU A 122 -4.42 11.84 19.63
CA LEU A 122 -4.05 10.60 18.96
C LEU A 122 -5.30 9.94 18.38
N THR A 123 -5.32 9.75 17.07
CA THR A 123 -6.48 9.23 16.33
C THR A 123 -6.04 8.06 15.47
N ARG A 124 -6.86 7.00 15.47
CA ARG A 124 -6.72 5.83 14.60
C ARG A 124 -8.02 5.66 13.83
N LEU A 125 -7.95 5.74 12.50
CA LEU A 125 -9.06 5.45 11.61
C LEU A 125 -8.74 4.19 10.79
N VAL A 126 -9.67 3.25 10.76
CA VAL A 126 -9.48 1.96 10.09
C VAL A 126 -10.64 1.69 9.15
N SER A 127 -10.32 1.60 7.86
CA SER A 127 -11.27 1.13 6.84
C SER A 127 -10.98 -0.34 6.54
N VAL A 128 -12.02 -1.16 6.57
CA VAL A 128 -11.97 -2.59 6.31
C VAL A 128 -12.90 -2.89 5.12
N PRO A 129 -12.44 -3.65 4.10
CA PRO A 129 -13.29 -4.05 2.98
C PRO A 129 -14.47 -4.92 3.44
N ALA A 130 -15.57 -4.87 2.71
CA ALA A 130 -16.80 -5.61 3.09
C ALA A 130 -16.64 -7.14 3.24
N ASP A 131 -15.63 -7.75 2.60
CA ASP A 131 -15.33 -9.19 2.66
C ASP A 131 -14.53 -9.61 3.91
N GLU A 132 -14.04 -8.67 4.72
CA GLU A 132 -13.37 -8.97 6.00
C GLU A 132 -14.41 -9.08 7.13
N LEU A 133 -15.14 -10.20 7.16
CA LEU A 133 -16.31 -10.45 8.03
C LEU A 133 -16.07 -10.42 9.55
N TYR A 134 -14.82 -10.34 10.01
CA TYR A 134 -14.45 -10.44 11.43
C TYR A 134 -13.76 -9.20 11.99
N VAL A 135 -13.62 -8.13 11.21
CA VAL A 135 -13.01 -6.88 11.68
C VAL A 135 -13.95 -5.70 11.39
N SER A 136 -14.35 -5.00 12.43
CA SER A 136 -15.08 -3.74 12.29
C SER A 136 -14.11 -2.59 12.05
N GLY A 137 -14.32 -1.83 10.98
CA GLY A 137 -13.67 -0.54 10.79
C GLY A 137 -14.16 0.51 11.80
N THR A 138 -13.53 1.68 11.80
CA THR A 138 -14.00 2.85 12.55
C THR A 138 -15.08 3.59 11.76
N PRO A 139 -16.20 4.02 12.37
CA PRO A 139 -17.30 4.69 11.66
C PRO A 139 -16.87 5.91 10.84
N GLU A 140 -15.87 6.65 11.31
CA GLU A 140 -15.32 7.87 10.68
C GLU A 140 -14.20 7.56 9.68
N ALA A 141 -13.88 6.29 9.43
CA ALA A 141 -12.86 5.92 8.45
C ALA A 141 -13.26 6.35 7.04
N ILE A 142 -12.27 6.80 6.28
CA ILE A 142 -12.42 7.06 4.85
C ILE A 142 -12.26 5.74 4.11
N PRO A 143 -13.30 5.22 3.43
CA PRO A 143 -13.17 4.04 2.59
C PRO A 143 -12.20 4.31 1.46
N MET A 144 -11.20 3.45 1.32
CA MET A 144 -10.25 3.59 0.23
C MET A 144 -10.63 2.64 -0.89
N ARG A 145 -11.12 3.23 -1.96
CA ARG A 145 -11.68 2.56 -3.12
C ARG A 145 -11.06 3.07 -4.41
N SER A 146 -10.99 2.22 -5.42
CA SER A 146 -10.54 2.60 -6.75
C SER A 146 -11.27 1.78 -7.80
N SER A 147 -11.81 2.46 -8.81
CA SER A 147 -12.33 1.80 -10.02
C SER A 147 -11.21 1.76 -11.06
N GLN A 148 -10.90 0.58 -11.57
CA GLN A 148 -9.83 0.38 -12.54
C GLN A 148 -10.06 -0.90 -13.34
N THR A 149 -9.20 -1.18 -14.32
CA THR A 149 -9.30 -2.43 -15.08
C THR A 149 -8.51 -3.57 -14.45
N LEU A 150 -8.82 -4.81 -14.80
CA LEU A 150 -8.07 -5.99 -14.38
C LEU A 150 -6.62 -5.95 -14.88
N GLY A 151 -6.37 -5.37 -16.06
CA GLY A 151 -5.00 -5.09 -16.52
C GLY A 151 -4.26 -4.03 -15.69
N SER A 152 -4.99 -3.06 -15.12
CA SER A 152 -4.41 -2.08 -14.18
C SER A 152 -4.07 -2.74 -12.83
N LEU A 153 -4.92 -3.64 -12.34
CA LEU A 153 -4.63 -4.47 -11.17
C LEU A 153 -3.40 -5.36 -11.40
N GLU A 154 -3.29 -6.01 -12.57
CA GLU A 154 -2.09 -6.75 -12.97
C GLU A 154 -0.83 -5.88 -12.85
N ALA A 155 -0.87 -4.67 -13.45
CA ALA A 155 0.25 -3.74 -13.40
C ALA A 155 0.61 -3.33 -11.97
N LEU A 156 -0.39 -3.06 -11.12
CA LEU A 156 -0.21 -2.73 -9.71
C LEU A 156 0.46 -3.89 -8.95
N LEU A 157 -0.01 -5.12 -9.12
CA LEU A 157 0.54 -6.30 -8.44
C LEU A 157 2.00 -6.54 -8.81
N ARG A 158 2.37 -6.30 -10.07
CA ARG A 158 3.78 -6.38 -10.52
C ARG A 158 4.69 -5.36 -9.83
N THR A 159 4.15 -4.31 -9.20
CA THR A 159 4.94 -3.33 -8.43
C THR A 159 5.16 -3.72 -6.97
N TRP A 160 4.50 -4.78 -6.48
CA TRP A 160 4.65 -5.21 -5.09
C TRP A 160 6.08 -5.65 -4.80
N SER A 161 6.60 -5.24 -3.65
CA SER A 161 7.95 -5.61 -3.22
C SER A 161 8.13 -7.12 -3.13
N ALA A 162 7.13 -7.87 -2.66
CA ALA A 162 7.17 -9.32 -2.63
C ALA A 162 7.26 -9.96 -4.02
N VAL A 163 6.59 -9.40 -5.03
CA VAL A 163 6.71 -9.88 -6.42
C VAL A 163 8.11 -9.61 -6.96
N HIS A 164 8.68 -8.46 -6.63
CA HIS A 164 10.06 -8.14 -6.98
C HIS A 164 11.07 -9.10 -6.34
N GLU A 165 10.93 -9.41 -5.05
CA GLU A 165 11.79 -10.40 -4.38
C GLU A 165 11.56 -11.83 -4.91
N TRP A 166 10.32 -12.20 -5.23
CA TRP A 166 10.02 -13.48 -5.87
C TRP A 166 10.72 -13.60 -7.23
N ARG A 167 10.68 -12.55 -8.06
CA ARG A 167 11.36 -12.55 -9.37
C ARG A 167 12.87 -12.66 -9.27
N LYS A 168 13.49 -12.03 -8.26
CA LYS A 168 14.92 -12.20 -7.99
C LYS A 168 15.28 -13.64 -7.64
N ALA A 169 14.39 -14.33 -6.91
CA ALA A 169 14.59 -15.72 -6.51
C ALA A 169 14.33 -16.73 -7.65
N HIS A 170 13.55 -16.34 -8.67
CA HIS A 170 13.19 -17.18 -9.83
C HIS A 170 13.50 -16.46 -11.15
N PRO A 171 14.77 -16.16 -11.46
CA PRO A 171 15.14 -15.41 -12.66
C PRO A 171 14.76 -16.12 -13.98
N GLU A 172 14.53 -17.43 -13.95
CA GLU A 172 14.09 -18.26 -15.07
C GLU A 172 12.57 -18.16 -15.35
N ALA A 173 11.78 -17.73 -14.38
CA ALA A 173 10.32 -17.66 -14.48
C ALA A 173 9.89 -16.36 -15.19
N LEU A 174 10.18 -16.30 -16.50
CA LEU A 174 9.85 -15.17 -17.35
C LEU A 174 8.33 -15.01 -17.53
N SER A 175 7.86 -13.76 -17.49
CA SER A 175 6.46 -13.46 -17.73
C SER A 175 6.06 -13.76 -19.18
N VAL A 176 4.76 -13.93 -19.44
CA VAL A 176 4.24 -14.09 -20.81
C VAL A 176 4.65 -12.91 -21.70
N LYS A 177 4.66 -11.69 -21.15
CA LYS A 177 5.06 -10.47 -21.86
C LYS A 177 6.55 -10.47 -22.26
N GLU A 178 7.39 -11.15 -21.49
CA GLU A 178 8.81 -11.32 -21.76
C GLU A 178 9.11 -12.53 -22.68
N GLY A 179 8.07 -13.20 -23.18
CA GLY A 179 8.19 -14.39 -24.03
C GLY A 179 8.37 -15.70 -23.24
N GLY A 180 8.16 -15.67 -21.93
CA GLY A 180 8.19 -16.85 -21.07
C GLY A 180 6.87 -17.63 -21.01
N PRO A 181 6.86 -18.79 -20.32
CA PRO A 181 5.65 -19.58 -20.10
C PRO A 181 4.66 -18.94 -19.09
N GLY A 182 5.11 -17.92 -18.36
CA GLY A 182 4.31 -17.16 -17.39
C GLY A 182 4.95 -17.14 -16.01
N ASP A 183 4.87 -15.99 -15.35
CA ASP A 183 5.35 -15.80 -13.98
C ASP A 183 4.23 -15.98 -12.93
N ILE A 184 4.55 -15.73 -11.66
CA ILE A 184 3.60 -15.85 -10.56
C ILE A 184 2.38 -14.92 -10.71
N VAL A 185 2.55 -13.74 -11.31
CA VAL A 185 1.43 -12.80 -11.55
C VAL A 185 0.59 -13.27 -12.73
N ASP A 186 1.21 -13.80 -13.79
CA ASP A 186 0.47 -14.41 -14.90
C ASP A 186 -0.40 -15.58 -14.41
N THR A 187 0.14 -16.39 -13.51
CA THR A 187 -0.60 -17.48 -12.86
C THR A 187 -1.77 -16.96 -12.03
N LEU A 188 -1.57 -15.91 -11.23
CA LEU A 188 -2.67 -15.28 -10.49
C LEU A 188 -3.76 -14.77 -11.44
N MET A 189 -3.42 -14.03 -12.49
CA MET A 189 -4.40 -13.47 -13.43
C MET A 189 -5.23 -14.59 -14.05
N ARG A 190 -4.58 -15.68 -14.49
CA ARG A 190 -5.26 -16.86 -15.02
C ARG A 190 -6.23 -17.47 -14.00
N ASN A 191 -5.78 -17.68 -12.77
CA ASN A 191 -6.61 -18.24 -11.69
C ASN A 191 -7.83 -17.37 -11.39
N MET A 192 -7.65 -16.03 -11.35
CA MET A 192 -8.75 -15.09 -11.15
C MET A 192 -9.79 -15.19 -12.28
N ILE A 193 -9.34 -15.15 -13.54
CA ILE A 193 -10.19 -15.23 -14.74
C ILE A 193 -10.95 -16.56 -14.81
N GLU A 194 -10.27 -17.68 -14.60
CA GLU A 194 -10.88 -19.01 -14.68
C GLU A 194 -11.91 -19.26 -13.56
N SER A 195 -11.73 -18.60 -12.42
CA SER A 195 -12.60 -18.73 -11.25
C SER A 195 -13.96 -18.04 -11.42
N GLU A 196 -14.01 -16.94 -12.17
CA GLU A 196 -15.23 -16.15 -12.37
C GLU A 196 -15.89 -16.46 -13.71
N GLY A 197 -17.15 -16.89 -13.67
CA GLY A 197 -17.85 -17.43 -14.84
C GLY A 197 -17.98 -16.44 -15.99
N GLU A 198 -18.26 -15.17 -15.67
CA GLU A 198 -18.36 -14.10 -16.66
C GLU A 198 -17.02 -13.71 -17.28
N TRP A 199 -15.94 -13.67 -16.49
CA TRP A 199 -14.60 -13.34 -16.98
C TRP A 199 -14.10 -14.46 -17.90
N ARG A 200 -14.30 -15.72 -17.50
CA ARG A 200 -14.00 -16.88 -18.33
C ARG A 200 -14.79 -16.88 -19.64
N ALA A 201 -16.07 -16.55 -19.59
CA ALA A 201 -16.92 -16.47 -20.78
C ALA A 201 -16.43 -15.37 -21.74
N LEU A 202 -16.10 -14.19 -21.23
CA LEU A 202 -15.53 -13.08 -22.00
C LEU A 202 -14.26 -13.52 -22.75
N VAL A 203 -13.29 -14.10 -22.03
CA VAL A 203 -12.03 -14.54 -22.62
C VAL A 203 -12.22 -15.65 -23.64
N THR A 204 -13.11 -16.62 -23.36
CA THR A 204 -13.43 -17.72 -24.30
C THR A 204 -14.07 -17.21 -25.59
N SER A 205 -14.83 -16.11 -25.52
CA SER A 205 -15.42 -15.45 -26.68
C SER A 205 -14.46 -14.53 -27.45
N GLY A 206 -13.18 -14.46 -27.03
CA GLY A 206 -12.14 -13.63 -27.67
C GLY A 206 -12.04 -12.21 -27.13
N GLY A 207 -12.71 -11.88 -26.02
CA GLY A 207 -12.57 -10.57 -25.36
C GLY A 207 -11.24 -10.43 -24.61
N ASP A 208 -10.74 -9.20 -24.50
CA ASP A 208 -9.55 -8.91 -23.71
C ASP A 208 -9.91 -8.75 -22.22
N TRP A 209 -9.40 -9.65 -21.38
CA TRP A 209 -9.63 -9.58 -19.94
C TRP A 209 -9.02 -8.32 -19.31
N ARG A 210 -8.02 -7.70 -19.95
CA ARG A 210 -7.38 -6.49 -19.42
C ARG A 210 -8.30 -5.28 -19.35
N ASP A 211 -9.40 -5.31 -20.11
CA ASP A 211 -10.42 -4.27 -20.15
C ASP A 211 -11.57 -4.50 -19.16
N ILE A 212 -11.59 -5.64 -18.46
CA ILE A 212 -12.58 -5.91 -17.41
C ILE A 212 -12.48 -4.81 -16.35
N VAL A 213 -13.53 -4.02 -16.19
CA VAL A 213 -13.61 -2.98 -15.15
C VAL A 213 -14.01 -3.63 -13.83
N LEU A 214 -13.33 -3.22 -12.77
CA LEU A 214 -13.57 -3.70 -11.41
C LEU A 214 -13.45 -2.56 -10.40
N ASP A 215 -14.12 -2.72 -9.28
CA ASP A 215 -13.97 -1.86 -8.12
C ASP A 215 -13.12 -2.58 -7.07
N LEU A 216 -12.02 -1.94 -6.67
CA LEU A 216 -11.19 -2.39 -5.57
C LEU A 216 -11.58 -1.66 -4.29
N GLU A 217 -11.72 -2.43 -3.23
CA GLU A 217 -11.64 -1.95 -1.86
C GLU A 217 -10.32 -2.42 -1.25
N MET A 218 -9.79 -1.63 -0.32
CA MET A 218 -8.51 -1.88 0.30
C MET A 218 -8.65 -1.60 1.79
N ARG A 219 -8.05 -2.46 2.61
CA ARG A 219 -7.88 -2.15 4.02
C ARG A 219 -6.95 -0.95 4.16
N SER A 220 -7.36 0.05 4.93
CA SER A 220 -6.57 1.25 5.17
C SER A 220 -6.55 1.64 6.65
N ILE A 221 -5.41 2.12 7.11
CA ILE A 221 -5.18 2.56 8.49
C ILE A 221 -4.55 3.95 8.42
N LEU A 222 -5.22 4.93 9.03
CA LEU A 222 -4.73 6.30 9.19
C LEU A 222 -4.49 6.57 10.67
N LEU A 223 -3.23 6.75 11.02
CA LEU A 223 -2.79 7.17 12.35
C LEU A 223 -2.52 8.67 12.33
N MET A 224 -3.03 9.42 13.29
CA MET A 224 -2.79 10.86 13.42
C MET A 224 -2.39 11.24 14.83
N ALA A 225 -1.53 12.23 14.94
CA ALA A 225 -1.13 12.85 16.20
C ALA A 225 -0.97 14.36 16.01
N ARG A 226 -1.42 15.14 16.99
CA ARG A 226 -1.29 16.60 16.97
C ARG A 226 -0.21 17.05 17.94
N ARG A 227 0.66 17.96 17.47
CA ARG A 227 1.74 18.53 18.28
C ARG A 227 1.16 19.45 19.35
N LYS A 228 1.52 19.21 20.61
CA LYS A 228 1.25 20.14 21.73
C LYS A 228 2.03 21.45 21.57
#